data_AF-A0A356QBT5-F1
#
_entry.id   AF-A0A356QBT5-F1
#
_cell.length_a   1.000
_cell.length_b   1.000
_cell.length_c   1.000
_cell.angle_alpha   90.00
_cell.angle_beta   90.00
_cell.angle_gamma   90.00
#
_symmetry.space_group_name_H-M   'P 1'
#
loop_
_entity.id
_entity.type
_entity.pdbx_description
1 polymer ?
#
loop_
_entity_poly.entity_id
_entity_poly.type
_entity_poly.pdbx_seq_one_letter_code
_entity_poly.pdbx_strand_id
1 'polypeptide(L)'
;ADTVARWHWPVPTQVVHSDFLRTTHTAARVAAAFGLEMQKEERLRERHFGELEGKADSHYPEVWAFDAQNADHTQWQVEPVKRVAARMVAALEALEQRFEGETVLVVSHGD
;
A
#
# COMPACT_ATOMS: atom_id res chain seq x y z
N ALA A 1 -3.00 -21.52 -6.13
CA ALA A 1 -4.25 -21.39 -6.90
C ALA A 1 -4.28 -19.96 -7.44
N ASP A 2 -4.64 -19.76 -8.71
CA ASP A 2 -4.69 -18.42 -9.30
C ASP A 2 -5.86 -17.64 -8.68
N THR A 3 -5.59 -16.79 -7.69
CA THR A 3 -6.60 -16.05 -6.91
C THR A 3 -7.54 -15.24 -7.81
N VAL A 4 -7.02 -14.76 -8.95
CA VAL A 4 -7.79 -13.97 -9.90
C VAL A 4 -8.83 -14.82 -10.65
N ALA A 5 -8.55 -16.11 -10.87
CA ALA A 5 -9.51 -17.03 -11.50
C ALA A 5 -10.73 -17.35 -10.62
N ARG A 6 -10.67 -17.04 -9.32
CA ARG A 6 -11.76 -17.24 -8.35
C ARG A 6 -12.28 -15.92 -7.80
N TRP A 7 -12.17 -14.84 -8.58
CA TRP A 7 -12.59 -13.51 -8.14
C TRP A 7 -14.05 -13.51 -7.71
N HIS A 8 -14.29 -13.15 -6.45
CA HIS A 8 -15.62 -13.10 -5.84
C HIS A 8 -15.93 -11.73 -5.23
N TRP A 9 -15.02 -10.77 -5.40
CA TRP A 9 -15.21 -9.37 -5.01
C TRP A 9 -15.83 -8.57 -6.16
N PRO A 10 -16.25 -7.31 -5.94
CA PRO A 10 -16.64 -6.42 -7.04
C PRO A 10 -15.59 -6.40 -8.15
N VAL A 11 -16.04 -6.35 -9.40
CA VAL A 11 -15.14 -6.29 -10.56
C VAL A 11 -14.47 -4.92 -10.57
N PRO A 12 -13.14 -4.83 -10.50
CA PRO A 12 -12.46 -3.55 -10.54
C PRO A 12 -12.67 -2.89 -11.90
N THR A 13 -12.83 -1.58 -11.90
CA THR A 13 -12.74 -0.74 -13.10
C THR A 13 -11.38 -0.04 -13.16
N GLN A 14 -10.75 0.19 -12.00
CA GLN A 14 -9.46 0.87 -11.89
C GLN A 14 -8.45 0.02 -11.10
N VAL A 15 -7.17 0.07 -11.48
CA VAL A 15 -6.05 -0.53 -10.75
C VAL A 15 -5.02 0.54 -10.40
N VAL A 16 -4.83 0.78 -9.12
CA VAL A 16 -3.85 1.74 -8.59
C VAL A 16 -2.89 1.01 -7.67
N HIS A 17 -1.59 1.29 -7.78
CA HIS A 17 -0.59 0.55 -7.02
C HIS A 17 0.60 1.40 -6.59
N SER A 18 1.26 0.99 -5.52
CA SER A 18 2.59 1.51 -5.20
C SER A 18 3.57 1.23 -6.33
N ASP A 19 4.46 2.18 -6.61
CA ASP A 19 5.47 2.09 -7.66
C ASP A 19 6.57 1.04 -7.42
N PHE A 20 6.62 0.41 -6.25
CA PHE A 20 7.55 -0.68 -5.98
C PHE A 20 7.29 -1.89 -6.89
N LEU A 21 8.36 -2.61 -7.25
CA LEU A 21 8.24 -3.71 -8.22
C LEU A 21 7.32 -4.83 -7.73
N ARG A 22 7.33 -5.14 -6.42
CA ARG A 22 6.48 -6.20 -5.83
C ARG A 22 4.98 -5.90 -5.97
N THR A 23 4.58 -4.63 -5.81
CA THR A 23 3.21 -4.17 -6.00
C THR A 23 2.88 -4.03 -7.48
N THR A 24 3.81 -3.53 -8.29
CA THR A 24 3.67 -3.45 -9.76
C THR A 24 3.41 -4.83 -10.39
N HIS A 25 4.20 -5.86 -10.04
CA HIS A 25 4.00 -7.21 -10.56
C HIS A 25 2.67 -7.84 -10.09
N THR A 26 2.21 -7.50 -8.88
CA THR A 26 0.92 -7.97 -8.36
C THR A 26 -0.24 -7.29 -9.10
N ALA A 27 -0.19 -5.96 -9.23
CA ALA A 27 -1.18 -5.19 -9.98
C ALA A 27 -1.28 -5.64 -11.44
N ALA A 28 -0.14 -5.95 -12.08
CA ALA A 28 -0.10 -6.39 -13.47
C ALA A 28 -0.89 -7.68 -13.72
N ARG A 29 -0.87 -8.62 -12.76
CA ARG A 29 -1.64 -9.87 -12.87
C ARG A 29 -3.14 -9.61 -12.86
N VAL A 30 -3.60 -8.70 -12.00
CA VAL A 30 -5.02 -8.37 -11.91
C VAL A 30 -5.46 -7.54 -13.11
N ALA A 31 -4.68 -6.52 -13.47
CA ALA A 31 -4.94 -5.67 -14.63
C ALA A 31 -5.05 -6.50 -15.93
N ALA A 32 -4.15 -7.46 -16.16
CA ALA A 32 -4.20 -8.34 -17.31
C ALA A 32 -5.47 -9.21 -17.35
N ALA A 33 -5.94 -9.69 -16.20
CA ALA A 33 -7.14 -10.53 -16.13
C ALA A 33 -8.44 -9.77 -16.39
N PHE A 34 -8.48 -8.47 -16.07
CA PHE A 34 -9.65 -7.61 -16.27
C PHE A 34 -9.53 -6.68 -17.47
N GLY A 35 -8.40 -6.69 -18.20
CA GLY A 35 -8.17 -5.83 -19.36
C GLY A 35 -8.04 -4.35 -19.01
N LEU A 36 -7.44 -4.02 -17.86
CA LEU A 36 -7.34 -2.66 -17.32
C LEU A 36 -5.93 -2.09 -17.46
N GLU A 37 -5.83 -0.76 -17.50
CA GLU A 37 -4.56 -0.06 -17.33
C GLU A 37 -4.22 0.12 -15.85
N MET A 38 -2.92 0.28 -15.55
CA MET A 38 -2.41 0.45 -14.19
C MET A 38 -1.92 1.88 -13.96
N GLN A 39 -2.18 2.40 -12.76
CA GLN A 39 -1.72 3.72 -12.33
C GLN A 39 -0.82 3.59 -11.11
N LYS A 40 0.35 4.24 -11.16
CA LYS A 40 1.27 4.32 -10.02
C LYS A 40 0.85 5.43 -9.07
N GLU A 41 0.96 5.17 -7.78
CA GLU A 41 0.74 6.14 -6.72
C GLU A 41 1.83 5.97 -5.64
N GLU A 42 2.74 6.94 -5.56
CA GLU A 42 3.88 6.89 -4.63
C GLU A 42 3.45 6.97 -3.17
N ARG A 43 2.30 7.60 -2.88
CA ARG A 43 1.76 7.69 -1.52
C ARG A 43 1.37 6.33 -0.94
N LEU A 44 1.22 5.30 -1.78
CA LEU A 44 0.96 3.91 -1.39
C LEU A 44 2.24 3.11 -1.06
N ARG A 45 3.43 3.71 -1.06
CA ARG A 45 4.67 2.99 -0.70
C ARG A 45 4.59 2.36 0.70
N GLU A 46 5.37 1.31 0.91
CA GLU A 46 5.58 0.75 2.24
C GLU A 46 6.18 1.83 3.15
N ARG A 47 5.98 1.67 4.46
CA ARG A 47 6.68 2.51 5.43
C ARG A 47 8.20 2.40 5.26
N HIS A 48 8.90 3.52 5.34
CA HIS A 48 10.36 3.49 5.40
C HIS A 48 10.84 3.12 6.81
N PHE A 49 11.57 2.01 6.93
CA PHE A 49 12.08 1.50 8.22
C PHE A 49 13.48 2.04 8.60
N GLY A 50 14.00 2.99 7.83
CA GLY A 50 15.25 3.68 8.15
C GLY A 50 16.44 2.72 8.26
N GLU A 51 17.11 2.74 9.41
CA GLU A 51 18.28 1.87 9.71
C GLU A 51 17.92 0.38 9.79
N LEU A 52 16.63 0.06 9.92
CA LEU A 52 16.11 -1.31 10.01
C LEU A 52 15.73 -1.91 8.64
N GLU A 53 15.86 -1.15 7.55
CA GLU A 53 15.66 -1.66 6.20
C GLU A 53 16.56 -2.86 5.90
N GLY A 54 15.96 -3.93 5.37
CA GLY A 54 16.67 -5.19 5.06
C GLY A 54 17.16 -5.98 6.28
N LYS A 55 16.75 -5.61 7.50
CA LYS A 55 16.99 -6.39 8.72
C LYS A 55 15.90 -7.44 8.95
N ALA A 56 16.03 -8.19 10.04
CA ALA A 56 15.08 -9.22 10.40
C ALA A 56 13.70 -8.63 10.75
N ASP A 57 12.65 -9.38 10.44
CA ASP A 57 11.26 -9.06 10.77
C ASP A 57 11.00 -9.00 12.29
N SER A 58 11.89 -9.59 13.09
CA SER A 58 11.86 -9.49 14.56
C SER A 58 11.93 -8.07 15.11
N HIS A 59 12.30 -7.07 14.30
CA HIS A 59 12.30 -5.66 14.70
C HIS A 59 10.91 -4.99 14.61
N TYR A 60 9.96 -5.55 13.83
CA TYR A 60 8.62 -4.94 13.68
C TYR A 60 7.87 -4.79 15.01
N PRO A 61 7.79 -5.81 15.89
CA PRO A 61 7.08 -5.67 17.16
C PRO A 61 7.64 -4.57 18.05
N GLU A 62 8.95 -4.34 18.00
CA GLU A 62 9.60 -3.26 18.74
C GLU A 62 9.19 -1.89 18.17
N VAL A 63 9.30 -1.69 16.85
CA VAL A 63 8.85 -0.44 16.19
C VAL A 63 7.38 -0.14 16.50
N TRP A 64 6.51 -1.14 16.38
CA TRP A 64 5.09 -1.00 16.68
C TRP A 64 4.79 -0.69 18.15
N ALA A 65 5.62 -1.17 19.08
CA ALA A 65 5.52 -0.80 20.49
C ALA A 65 5.88 0.68 20.73
N PHE A 66 6.83 1.25 19.97
CA PHE A 66 7.11 2.68 19.98
C PHE A 66 5.98 3.50 19.31
N ASP A 67 5.43 3.01 18.20
CA ASP A 67 4.29 3.63 17.50
C ASP A 67 3.09 3.82 18.42
N ALA A 68 2.75 2.78 19.19
CA ALA A 68 1.63 2.79 20.13
C ALA A 68 1.80 3.83 21.25
N GLN A 69 3.04 4.19 21.59
CA GLN A 69 3.35 5.21 22.59
C GLN A 69 3.39 6.61 21.98
N ASN A 70 3.94 6.75 20.77
CA ASN A 70 4.05 8.03 20.09
C ASN A 70 4.09 7.85 18.57
N ALA A 71 2.99 8.13 17.88
CA ALA A 71 2.89 7.99 16.43
C ALA A 71 3.80 8.94 15.60
N ASP A 72 4.42 9.93 16.25
CA ASP A 72 5.37 10.88 15.66
C ASP A 72 6.85 10.50 15.89
N HIS A 73 7.13 9.34 16.53
CA HIS A 73 8.52 8.92 16.80
C HIS A 73 9.31 8.63 15.51
N THR A 74 10.64 8.75 15.61
CA THR A 74 11.60 8.55 14.51
C THR A 74 12.80 7.71 14.94
N GLN A 75 12.61 6.85 15.95
CA GLN A 75 13.66 5.97 16.44
C GLN A 75 14.15 5.07 15.28
N TRP A 76 15.47 4.86 15.18
CA TRP A 76 16.13 4.18 14.04
C TRP A 76 15.88 4.82 12.66
N GLN A 77 15.52 6.11 12.61
CA GLN A 77 15.15 6.80 11.37
C GLN A 77 13.93 6.19 10.66
N VAL A 78 13.10 5.47 11.40
CA VAL A 78 11.82 4.96 10.89
C VAL A 78 10.91 6.15 10.56
N GLU A 79 10.21 6.09 9.43
CA GLU A 79 9.17 7.06 9.07
C GLU A 79 8.08 7.04 10.16
N PRO A 80 7.66 8.20 10.70
CA PRO A 80 6.58 8.23 11.68
C PRO A 80 5.31 7.58 11.14
N VAL A 81 4.69 6.67 11.89
CA VAL A 81 3.46 5.97 11.45
C VAL A 81 2.33 6.95 11.14
N LYS A 82 2.28 8.10 11.83
CA LYS A 82 1.34 9.18 11.52
C LYS A 82 1.53 9.77 10.12
N ARG A 83 2.78 9.84 9.62
CA ARG A 83 3.06 10.30 8.26
C ARG A 83 2.63 9.27 7.22
N VAL A 84 2.86 7.97 7.49
CA VAL A 84 2.37 6.86 6.65
C VAL A 84 0.85 6.92 6.54
N ALA A 85 0.15 7.01 7.69
CA ALA A 85 -1.30 7.13 7.72
C ALA A 85 -1.80 8.36 6.95
N ALA A 86 -1.17 9.53 7.14
CA ALA A 86 -1.56 10.75 6.45
C ALA A 86 -1.42 10.64 4.92
N ARG A 87 -0.32 10.07 4.41
CA ARG A 87 -0.15 9.90 2.95
C ARG A 87 -1.07 8.84 2.36
N MET A 88 -1.35 7.76 3.09
CA MET A 88 -2.30 6.73 2.67
C MET A 88 -3.73 7.29 2.61
N VAL A 89 -4.18 8.00 3.64
CA VAL A 89 -5.50 8.66 3.65
C VAL A 89 -5.63 9.66 2.50
N ALA A 90 -4.63 10.52 2.30
CA ALA A 90 -4.65 11.47 1.19
C ALA A 90 -4.67 10.79 -0.19
N ALA A 91 -4.09 9.58 -0.32
CA ALA A 91 -4.19 8.79 -1.54
C ALA A 91 -5.62 8.27 -1.73
N LEU A 92 -6.23 7.68 -0.70
CA LEU A 92 -7.59 7.15 -0.77
C LEU A 92 -8.62 8.24 -1.05
N GLU A 93 -8.56 9.37 -0.35
CA GLU A 93 -9.46 10.52 -0.60
C GLU A 93 -9.36 11.03 -2.04
N ALA A 94 -8.14 11.08 -2.59
CA ALA A 94 -7.93 11.48 -3.98
C ALA A 94 -8.51 10.46 -4.98
N LEU A 95 -8.47 9.17 -4.65
CA LEU A 95 -9.06 8.11 -5.47
C LEU A 95 -10.59 8.15 -5.41
N GLU A 96 -11.17 8.33 -4.23
CA GLU A 96 -12.62 8.46 -4.03
C GLU A 96 -13.20 9.64 -4.79
N GLN A 97 -12.52 10.80 -4.76
CA GLN A 97 -12.93 11.99 -5.52
C GLN A 97 -12.81 11.80 -7.03
N ARG A 98 -11.79 11.05 -7.48
CA ARG A 98 -11.50 10.88 -8.91
C ARG A 98 -12.36 9.81 -9.58
N PHE A 99 -12.74 8.78 -8.85
CA PHE A 99 -13.39 7.57 -9.36
C PHE A 99 -14.74 7.34 -8.67
N GLU A 100 -15.60 8.36 -8.70
CA GLU A 100 -16.94 8.29 -8.10
C GLU A 100 -17.81 7.22 -8.79
N GLY A 101 -18.40 6.32 -8.01
CA GLY A 101 -19.24 5.22 -8.52
C GLY A 101 -18.47 4.05 -9.14
N GLU A 102 -17.14 4.07 -9.09
CA GLU A 102 -16.26 3.04 -9.64
C GLU A 102 -15.76 2.07 -8.57
N THR A 103 -15.21 0.92 -9.00
CA THR A 103 -14.51 -0.01 -8.11
C THR A 103 -13.01 0.10 -8.33
N VAL A 104 -12.31 0.66 -7.35
CA VAL A 104 -10.86 0.84 -7.41
C VAL A 104 -10.16 -0.29 -6.64
N LEU A 105 -9.31 -1.05 -7.33
CA LEU A 105 -8.39 -1.98 -6.68
C LEU A 105 -7.08 -1.26 -6.33
N VAL A 106 -6.76 -1.23 -5.04
CA VAL A 106 -5.53 -0.65 -4.52
C VAL A 106 -4.54 -1.77 -4.15
N VAL A 107 -3.35 -1.73 -4.73
CA VAL A 107 -2.26 -2.68 -4.44
C VAL A 107 -1.12 -1.97 -3.70
N SER A 108 -1.02 -2.24 -2.39
CA SER A 108 -0.11 -1.59 -1.46
C SER A 108 0.70 -2.63 -0.67
N HIS A 109 1.10 -2.29 0.55
CA HIS A 109 1.91 -3.10 1.45
C HIS A 109 1.21 -3.31 2.80
N GLY A 110 1.90 -3.94 3.75
CA GLY A 110 1.26 -4.52 4.94
C GLY A 110 1.22 -3.63 6.18
N ASP A 111 2.15 -2.67 6.30
CA ASP A 111 2.20 -1.71 7.41
C ASP A 111 1.30 -0.49 7.13
#